data_AF-A0A368T449-F1
#
_entry.id   AF-A0A368T449-F1
#
_cell.length_a   1.000
_cell.length_b   1.000
_cell.length_c   1.000
_cell.angle_alpha   90.00
_cell.angle_beta   90.00
_cell.angle_gamma   90.00
#
_symmetry.space_group_name_H-M   'P 1'
#
loop_
_entity.id
_entity.type
_entity.pdbx_description
1 polymer ?
#
loop_
_entity_poly.entity_id
_entity_poly.type
_entity_poly.pdbx_seq_one_letter_code
_entity_poly.pdbx_strand_id
1 'polypeptide(L)'
;MHIDEGAIARNNLGETGVISPMYTTLCWRGDGAALPEYAELMVRSPRMLAEYANNARGSVNRRRSLPFKVFSTIPIALPPLSTQERIVEVIGAVDDQITALDGEGESLSLVLRRRRADHMTDELVEPVRAEHAFDFSTGVRRTPERASGPYMTPYLRSANVGYGTLDLSDVLEMNFDPAEREKFGLRYGDIVVSEGSASAKAVGMPAMWRDELPAPVCTQMTLLRLRALEGICIPEFAFHWSMWAYESGAFLDVAGGSNIKHISAKRSKSMSVRLPSIDRQREVVAELEAMEATLTALRAEATRLRQVRARLLTGLLDRTIDIRSVEQEV
;
A
#
# COMPACT_ATOMS: atom_id res chain seq x y z
N MET A 1 -14.71 -17.08 -22.76
CA MET A 1 -14.33 -15.77 -22.23
C MET A 1 -13.43 -16.00 -21.04
N HIS A 2 -12.31 -15.28 -20.95
CA HIS A 2 -11.52 -15.22 -19.72
C HIS A 2 -12.12 -14.09 -18.88
N ILE A 3 -13.15 -14.43 -18.10
CA ILE A 3 -13.72 -13.51 -17.14
C ILE A 3 -12.99 -13.80 -15.83
N ASP A 4 -11.87 -13.14 -15.67
CA ASP A 4 -11.23 -13.03 -14.37
C ASP A 4 -12.00 -11.99 -13.53
N GLU A 5 -11.76 -11.96 -12.23
CA GLU A 5 -12.43 -11.12 -11.21
C GLU A 5 -12.71 -9.67 -11.69
N GLY A 6 -13.88 -9.43 -12.28
CA GLY A 6 -14.32 -8.08 -12.69
C GLY A 6 -13.86 -7.60 -14.08
N ALA A 7 -13.43 -8.47 -14.98
CA ALA A 7 -12.98 -8.12 -16.35
C ALA A 7 -14.09 -7.70 -17.34
N ILE A 8 -15.28 -7.34 -16.84
CA ILE A 8 -16.39 -6.81 -17.64
C ILE A 8 -16.57 -5.34 -17.27
N ALA A 9 -16.40 -4.45 -18.23
CA ALA A 9 -16.56 -3.02 -18.06
C ALA A 9 -17.36 -2.44 -19.22
N ARG A 10 -18.03 -1.31 -18.95
CA ARG A 10 -18.71 -0.52 -19.96
C ARG A 10 -17.74 0.53 -20.53
N ASN A 11 -17.91 0.88 -21.81
CA ASN A 11 -17.24 2.04 -22.37
C ASN A 11 -17.88 3.31 -21.82
N ASN A 12 -17.14 4.06 -21.01
CA ASN A 12 -17.59 5.27 -20.33
C ASN A 12 -16.97 6.55 -20.95
N LEU A 13 -16.30 6.44 -22.10
CA LEU A 13 -15.59 7.56 -22.75
C LEU A 13 -16.48 8.46 -23.60
N GLY A 14 -17.76 8.10 -23.80
CA GLY A 14 -18.69 8.85 -24.65
C GLY A 14 -18.38 8.80 -26.15
N GLU A 15 -17.33 8.07 -26.56
CA GLU A 15 -16.87 7.95 -27.94
C GLU A 15 -16.79 6.49 -28.40
N THR A 16 -16.91 6.26 -29.70
CA THR A 16 -16.70 4.94 -30.30
C THR A 16 -15.22 4.57 -30.25
N GLY A 17 -14.88 3.44 -29.64
CA GLY A 17 -13.51 2.94 -29.53
C GLY A 17 -13.28 1.63 -30.29
N VAL A 18 -12.00 1.30 -30.50
CA VAL A 18 -11.55 -0.01 -30.99
C VAL A 18 -11.02 -0.82 -29.81
N ILE A 19 -11.41 -2.08 -29.71
CA ILE A 19 -10.91 -3.02 -28.70
C ILE A 19 -10.22 -4.20 -29.38
N SER A 20 -9.20 -4.76 -28.73
CA SER A 20 -8.51 -5.94 -29.23
C SER A 20 -9.51 -7.09 -29.47
N PRO A 21 -9.45 -7.80 -30.61
CA PRO A 21 -10.28 -8.98 -30.89
C PRO A 21 -10.13 -10.10 -29.86
N MET A 22 -9.12 -10.04 -28.99
CA MET A 22 -8.95 -10.95 -27.86
C MET A 22 -10.07 -10.84 -26.82
N TYR A 23 -10.75 -9.69 -26.73
CA TYR A 23 -11.86 -9.49 -25.79
C TYR A 23 -13.18 -9.90 -26.43
N THR A 24 -14.02 -10.60 -25.67
CA THR A 24 -15.41 -10.82 -26.06
C THR A 24 -16.20 -9.54 -25.83
N THR A 25 -16.66 -8.92 -26.91
CA THR A 25 -17.51 -7.74 -26.85
C THR A 25 -18.97 -8.15 -26.81
N LEU A 26 -19.71 -7.58 -25.87
CA LEU A 26 -21.14 -7.80 -25.70
C LEU A 26 -21.86 -6.49 -25.89
N CYS A 27 -22.97 -6.51 -26.63
CA CYS A 27 -23.88 -5.39 -26.71
C CYS A 27 -25.10 -5.70 -25.86
N TRP A 28 -25.38 -4.84 -24.88
CA TRP A 28 -26.57 -4.96 -24.08
C TRP A 28 -27.77 -4.45 -24.89
N ARG A 29 -28.67 -5.36 -25.28
CA ARG A 29 -29.96 -5.02 -25.89
C ARG A 29 -31.03 -5.07 -24.82
N GLY A 30 -31.14 -3.97 -24.09
CA GLY A 30 -32.09 -3.86 -22.98
C GLY A 30 -33.53 -3.57 -23.40
N ASP A 31 -33.81 -3.27 -24.68
CA ASP A 31 -35.12 -2.83 -25.19
C ASP A 31 -35.82 -1.78 -24.30
N GLY A 32 -35.02 -0.93 -23.63
CA GLY A 32 -35.49 0.07 -22.65
C GLY A 32 -35.77 -0.47 -21.24
N ALA A 33 -35.73 -1.78 -20.99
CA ALA A 33 -36.02 -2.40 -19.69
C ALA A 33 -34.84 -2.47 -18.72
N ALA A 34 -33.63 -2.08 -19.14
CA ALA A 34 -32.41 -2.23 -18.36
C ALA A 34 -31.42 -1.08 -18.58
N LEU A 35 -31.02 -0.39 -17.52
CA LEU A 35 -30.02 0.69 -17.57
C LEU A 35 -28.61 0.11 -17.77
N PRO A 36 -27.78 0.70 -18.65
CA PRO A 36 -26.38 0.29 -18.83
C PRO A 36 -25.56 0.32 -17.53
N GLU A 37 -25.75 1.35 -16.70
CA GLU A 37 -25.07 1.54 -15.42
C GLU A 37 -25.47 0.45 -14.42
N TYR A 38 -26.77 0.11 -14.36
CA TYR A 38 -27.25 -0.98 -13.52
C TYR A 38 -26.69 -2.33 -13.98
N ALA A 39 -26.66 -2.56 -15.29
CA ALA A 39 -26.07 -3.77 -15.86
C ALA A 39 -24.59 -3.91 -15.49
N GLU A 40 -23.81 -2.81 -15.52
CA GLU A 40 -22.41 -2.79 -15.08
C GLU A 40 -22.26 -3.16 -13.59
N LEU A 41 -23.07 -2.57 -12.72
CA LEU A 41 -23.07 -2.91 -11.29
C LEU A 41 -23.41 -4.39 -11.05
N MET A 42 -24.40 -4.92 -11.75
CA MET A 42 -24.86 -6.30 -11.63
C MET A 42 -23.80 -7.30 -12.10
N VAL A 43 -23.20 -7.10 -13.29
CA VAL A 43 -22.21 -8.04 -13.85
C VAL A 43 -20.89 -8.06 -13.08
N ARG A 44 -20.62 -7.03 -12.28
CA ARG A 44 -19.45 -6.90 -11.41
C ARG A 44 -19.75 -7.20 -9.94
N SER A 45 -20.99 -7.57 -9.61
CA SER A 45 -21.39 -7.87 -8.23
C SER A 45 -20.69 -9.13 -7.69
N PRO A 46 -20.43 -9.23 -6.38
CA PRO A 46 -19.77 -10.39 -5.78
C PRO A 46 -20.49 -11.72 -6.09
N ARG A 47 -21.82 -11.71 -6.08
CA ARG A 47 -22.65 -12.86 -6.46
C ARG A 47 -22.37 -13.30 -7.90
N MET A 48 -22.34 -12.35 -8.82
CA MET A 48 -22.13 -12.65 -10.23
C MET A 48 -20.71 -13.14 -10.51
N LEU A 49 -19.71 -12.56 -9.83
CA LEU A 49 -18.33 -13.05 -9.88
C LEU A 49 -18.21 -14.49 -9.36
N ALA A 50 -18.94 -14.83 -8.29
CA ALA A 50 -19.02 -16.21 -7.79
C ALA A 50 -19.69 -17.15 -8.80
N GLU A 51 -20.77 -16.72 -9.47
CA GLU A 51 -21.39 -17.48 -10.56
C GLU A 51 -20.40 -17.76 -11.70
N TYR A 52 -19.59 -16.77 -12.09
CA TYR A 52 -18.57 -16.98 -13.11
C TYR A 52 -17.54 -18.01 -12.67
N ALA A 53 -17.05 -17.90 -11.44
CA ALA A 53 -16.07 -18.83 -10.88
C ALA A 53 -16.60 -20.26 -10.77
N ASN A 54 -17.88 -20.44 -10.41
CA ASN A 54 -18.54 -21.74 -10.31
C ASN A 54 -18.77 -22.39 -11.68
N ASN A 55 -19.06 -21.58 -12.69
CA ASN A 55 -19.35 -22.05 -14.05
C ASN A 55 -18.11 -22.10 -14.96
N ALA A 56 -16.96 -21.58 -14.50
CA ALA A 56 -15.72 -21.57 -15.27
C ALA A 56 -15.07 -22.96 -15.35
N ARG A 57 -14.73 -23.38 -16.58
CA ARG A 57 -14.11 -24.68 -16.89
C ARG A 57 -12.60 -24.56 -17.04
N GLY A 58 -11.85 -25.54 -16.53
CA GLY A 58 -10.39 -25.64 -16.64
C GLY A 58 -9.74 -26.03 -15.29
N SER A 59 -8.73 -26.89 -15.33
CA SER A 59 -8.06 -27.43 -14.11
C SER A 59 -6.95 -26.52 -13.57
N VAL A 60 -6.47 -25.55 -14.35
CA VAL A 60 -5.43 -24.59 -13.96
C VAL A 60 -6.07 -23.21 -13.87
N ASN A 61 -5.93 -22.50 -12.75
CA ASN A 61 -6.59 -21.19 -12.51
C ASN A 61 -6.42 -20.20 -13.66
N ARG A 62 -5.20 -20.05 -14.22
CA ARG A 62 -4.91 -19.16 -15.37
C ARG A 62 -5.49 -19.62 -16.71
N ARG A 63 -6.09 -20.81 -16.79
CA ARG A 63 -6.71 -21.38 -17.99
C ARG A 63 -8.22 -21.59 -17.81
N ARG A 64 -8.79 -21.12 -16.70
CA ARG A 64 -10.23 -21.17 -16.50
C ARG A 64 -10.90 -20.22 -17.50
N SER A 65 -11.97 -20.68 -18.12
CA SER A 65 -12.76 -19.86 -19.04
C SER A 65 -14.24 -20.16 -18.87
N LEU A 66 -15.04 -19.10 -19.01
CA LEU A 66 -16.50 -19.19 -19.03
C LEU A 66 -16.96 -19.12 -20.49
N PRO A 67 -17.52 -20.20 -21.07
CA PRO A 67 -18.08 -20.17 -22.41
C PRO A 67 -19.26 -19.18 -22.47
N PHE A 68 -19.35 -18.40 -23.55
CA PHE A 68 -20.43 -17.41 -23.70
C PHE A 68 -21.82 -18.01 -23.57
N LYS A 69 -22.03 -19.21 -24.13
CA LYS A 69 -23.30 -19.95 -24.01
C LYS A 69 -23.71 -20.23 -22.56
N VAL A 70 -22.75 -20.40 -21.65
CA VAL A 70 -23.04 -20.60 -20.22
C VAL A 70 -23.30 -19.25 -19.56
N PHE A 71 -22.45 -18.26 -19.81
CA PHE A 71 -22.62 -16.90 -19.32
C PHE A 71 -24.00 -16.31 -19.67
N SER A 72 -24.43 -16.45 -20.92
CA SER A 72 -25.71 -15.91 -21.42
C SER A 72 -26.94 -16.58 -20.80
N THR A 73 -26.77 -17.67 -20.05
CA THR A 73 -27.84 -18.39 -19.35
C THR A 73 -27.88 -18.12 -17.85
N ILE A 74 -26.91 -17.37 -17.31
CA ILE A 74 -26.89 -17.04 -15.89
C ILE A 74 -28.07 -16.08 -15.62
N PRO A 75 -28.99 -16.44 -14.71
CA PRO A 75 -30.15 -15.60 -14.41
C PRO A 75 -29.70 -14.33 -13.66
N ILE A 76 -30.30 -13.21 -14.02
CA ILE A 76 -30.02 -11.91 -13.42
C ILE A 76 -31.30 -11.33 -12.82
N ALA A 77 -31.16 -10.61 -11.71
CA ALA A 77 -32.26 -9.83 -11.16
C ALA A 77 -32.42 -8.54 -11.99
N LEU A 78 -33.58 -8.38 -12.62
CA LEU A 78 -33.92 -7.17 -13.38
C LEU A 78 -35.15 -6.50 -12.74
N PRO A 79 -34.97 -5.59 -11.77
CA PRO A 79 -36.08 -4.85 -11.18
C PRO A 79 -36.63 -3.78 -12.15
N PRO A 80 -37.76 -3.13 -11.84
CA PRO A 80 -38.27 -2.01 -12.65
C PRO A 80 -37.23 -0.91 -12.84
N LEU A 81 -37.34 -0.13 -13.93
CA LEU A 81 -36.39 0.93 -14.24
C LEU A 81 -36.19 1.92 -13.10
N SER A 82 -37.27 2.37 -12.45
CA SER A 82 -37.19 3.29 -11.31
C SER A 82 -36.35 2.74 -10.15
N THR A 83 -36.41 1.43 -9.89
CA THR A 83 -35.54 0.77 -8.92
C THR A 83 -34.10 0.70 -9.42
N GLN A 84 -33.86 0.42 -10.70
CA GLN A 84 -32.52 0.41 -11.28
C GLN A 84 -31.86 1.80 -11.18
N GLU A 85 -32.59 2.85 -11.53
CA GLU A 85 -32.15 4.26 -11.44
C GLU A 85 -31.72 4.58 -10.01
N ARG A 86 -32.54 4.17 -9.03
CA ARG A 86 -32.22 4.42 -7.63
C ARG A 86 -31.00 3.64 -7.14
N ILE A 87 -30.84 2.38 -7.54
CA ILE A 87 -29.65 1.59 -7.19
C ILE A 87 -28.40 2.26 -7.76
N VAL A 88 -28.46 2.70 -9.02
CA VAL A 88 -27.35 3.42 -9.68
C VAL A 88 -27.04 4.74 -8.96
N GLU A 89 -28.07 5.53 -8.63
CA GLU A 89 -27.92 6.80 -7.90
C GLU A 89 -27.21 6.59 -6.55
N VAL A 90 -27.70 5.65 -5.74
CA VAL A 90 -27.18 5.42 -4.39
C VAL A 90 -25.76 4.86 -4.43
N ILE A 91 -25.46 3.89 -5.31
CA ILE A 91 -24.11 3.33 -5.42
C ILE A 91 -23.16 4.36 -6.02
N GLY A 92 -23.60 5.13 -7.01
CA GLY A 92 -22.83 6.23 -7.61
C GLY A 92 -22.42 7.27 -6.58
N ALA A 93 -23.34 7.70 -5.71
CA ALA A 93 -23.01 8.66 -4.65
C ALA A 93 -21.93 8.13 -3.68
N VAL A 94 -21.92 6.82 -3.38
CA VAL A 94 -20.87 6.21 -2.56
C VAL A 94 -19.54 6.11 -3.32
N ASP A 95 -19.58 5.80 -4.61
CA ASP A 95 -18.40 5.77 -5.49
C ASP A 95 -17.75 7.16 -5.64
N ASP A 96 -18.56 8.21 -5.78
CA ASP A 96 -18.10 9.60 -5.83
C ASP A 96 -17.39 9.99 -4.53
N GLN A 97 -17.95 9.60 -3.38
CA GLN A 97 -17.34 9.88 -2.08
C GLN A 97 -16.01 9.13 -1.88
N ILE A 98 -15.92 7.87 -2.33
CA ILE A 98 -14.65 7.11 -2.30
C ILE A 98 -13.60 7.81 -3.17
N THR A 99 -14.00 8.24 -4.37
CA THR A 99 -13.13 8.95 -5.32
C THR A 99 -12.63 10.27 -4.73
N ALA A 100 -13.51 11.02 -4.06
CA ALA A 100 -13.15 12.26 -3.40
C ALA A 100 -12.12 12.04 -2.26
N LEU A 101 -12.33 11.03 -1.40
CA LEU A 101 -11.41 10.70 -0.32
C LEU A 101 -10.05 10.23 -0.82
N ASP A 102 -10.02 9.42 -1.88
CA ASP A 102 -8.77 8.97 -2.50
C ASP A 102 -8.00 10.18 -3.06
N GLY A 103 -8.68 11.07 -3.79
CA GLY A 103 -8.08 12.30 -4.32
C GLY A 103 -7.57 13.26 -3.25
N GLU A 104 -8.29 13.39 -2.13
CA GLU A 104 -7.85 14.15 -0.96
C GLU A 104 -6.60 13.53 -0.33
N GLY A 105 -6.59 12.20 -0.17
CA GLY A 105 -5.44 11.46 0.36
C GLY A 105 -4.20 11.56 -0.53
N GLU A 106 -4.35 11.48 -1.84
CA GLU A 106 -3.24 11.68 -2.79
C GLU A 106 -2.68 13.10 -2.70
N SER A 107 -3.56 14.10 -2.67
CA SER A 107 -3.18 15.51 -2.53
C SER A 107 -2.42 15.77 -1.24
N LEU A 108 -2.95 15.29 -0.10
CA LEU A 108 -2.28 15.43 1.20
C LEU A 108 -0.94 14.70 1.23
N SER A 109 -0.84 13.52 0.60
CA SER A 109 0.43 12.79 0.50
C SER A 109 1.49 13.59 -0.25
N LEU A 110 1.13 14.36 -1.29
CA LEU A 110 2.06 15.24 -2.00
C LEU A 110 2.49 16.42 -1.13
N VAL A 111 1.55 17.03 -0.40
CA VAL A 111 1.85 18.14 0.53
C VAL A 111 2.77 17.67 1.65
N LEU A 112 2.49 16.51 2.26
CA LEU A 112 3.34 15.90 3.29
C LEU A 112 4.78 15.70 2.80
N ARG A 113 4.95 15.11 1.61
CA ARG A 113 6.28 14.89 1.01
C ARG A 113 7.02 16.21 0.80
N ARG A 114 6.33 17.23 0.32
CA ARG A 114 6.89 18.56 0.11
C ARG A 114 7.30 19.21 1.44
N ARG A 115 6.41 19.22 2.44
CA ARG A 115 6.70 19.79 3.77
C ARG A 115 7.86 19.07 4.44
N ARG A 116 7.91 17.75 4.33
CA ARG A 116 9.06 16.96 4.79
C ARG A 116 10.34 17.40 4.08
N ALA A 117 10.32 17.53 2.75
CA ALA A 117 11.48 18.00 2.00
C ALA A 117 11.92 19.40 2.43
N ASP A 118 11.00 20.36 2.55
CA ASP A 118 11.29 21.72 3.00
C ASP A 118 12.07 21.72 4.33
N HIS A 119 11.64 20.91 5.31
CA HIS A 119 12.32 20.78 6.61
C HIS A 119 13.68 20.06 6.50
N MET A 120 13.80 19.00 5.70
CA MET A 120 15.06 18.24 5.57
C MET A 120 16.13 18.96 4.74
N THR A 121 15.71 19.94 3.92
CA THR A 121 16.61 20.71 3.04
C THR A 121 16.77 22.18 3.44
N ASP A 122 16.22 22.60 4.58
CA ASP A 122 16.25 23.99 5.07
C ASP A 122 17.66 24.60 5.04
N GLU A 123 17.92 25.50 4.09
CA GLU A 123 19.24 26.08 3.87
C GLU A 123 19.75 26.93 5.04
N LEU A 124 18.86 27.35 5.95
CA LEU A 124 19.21 28.09 7.16
C LEU A 124 19.86 27.22 8.24
N VAL A 125 19.72 25.89 8.14
CA VAL A 125 20.31 24.92 9.07
C VAL A 125 21.59 24.34 8.47
N GLU A 126 22.73 24.56 9.11
CA GLU A 126 24.02 24.05 8.63
C GLU A 126 24.00 22.52 8.49
N PRO A 127 24.43 21.96 7.35
CA PRO A 127 24.49 20.53 7.15
C PRO A 127 25.64 19.89 7.94
N VAL A 128 25.38 18.71 8.50
CA VAL A 128 26.40 17.82 9.04
C VAL A 128 26.39 16.47 8.31
N ARG A 129 27.45 15.69 8.47
CA ARG A 129 27.48 14.31 7.96
C ARG A 129 26.57 13.44 8.81
N ALA A 130 25.86 12.50 8.18
CA ALA A 130 24.89 11.64 8.83
C ALA A 130 25.46 10.81 9.98
N GLU A 131 26.75 10.46 9.95
CA GLU A 131 27.42 9.78 11.07
C GLU A 131 27.51 10.61 12.36
N HIS A 132 27.31 11.93 12.28
CA HIS A 132 27.18 12.79 13.46
C HIS A 132 25.75 12.84 13.99
N ALA A 133 24.76 12.34 13.24
CA ALA A 133 23.35 12.27 13.63
C ALA A 133 22.94 10.86 14.07
N PHE A 134 23.50 9.83 13.41
CA PHE A 134 23.05 8.45 13.48
C PHE A 134 24.21 7.46 13.62
N ASP A 135 24.00 6.41 14.41
CA ASP A 135 24.83 5.21 14.39
C ASP A 135 24.30 4.21 13.34
N PHE A 136 25.20 3.78 12.45
CA PHE A 136 24.87 2.89 11.34
C PHE A 136 25.37 1.48 11.60
N SER A 137 24.49 0.49 11.46
CA SER A 137 24.84 -0.93 11.54
C SER A 137 24.25 -1.70 10.35
N THR A 138 25.06 -2.54 9.72
CA THR A 138 24.58 -3.51 8.71
C THR A 138 24.10 -4.77 9.41
N GLY A 139 23.09 -5.45 8.85
CA GLY A 139 22.64 -6.72 9.39
C GLY A 139 23.58 -7.90 9.13
N VAL A 140 23.21 -9.07 9.65
CA VAL A 140 24.00 -10.32 9.56
C VAL A 140 23.65 -11.12 8.31
N ARG A 141 24.65 -11.73 7.66
CA ARG A 141 24.42 -12.61 6.50
C ARG A 141 23.80 -13.93 6.95
N ARG A 142 22.77 -14.38 6.24
CA ARG A 142 22.24 -15.73 6.40
C ARG A 142 23.21 -16.76 5.79
N THR A 143 23.55 -17.77 6.56
CA THR A 143 24.34 -18.93 6.11
C THR A 143 23.69 -20.22 6.62
N PRO A 144 23.97 -21.40 6.02
CA PRO A 144 23.41 -22.67 6.46
C PRO A 144 23.66 -22.97 7.95
N GLU A 145 24.82 -22.57 8.47
CA GLU A 145 25.22 -22.79 9.87
C GLU A 145 24.35 -22.01 10.86
N ARG A 146 23.73 -20.91 10.40
CA ARG A 146 22.81 -20.10 11.21
C ARG A 146 21.36 -20.58 11.12
N ALA A 147 21.06 -21.59 10.30
CA ALA A 147 19.70 -22.12 10.18
C ALA A 147 19.23 -22.84 11.45
N SER A 148 20.15 -23.21 12.33
CA SER A 148 19.87 -23.81 13.63
C SER A 148 20.91 -23.35 14.66
N GLY A 149 20.57 -23.40 15.94
CA GLY A 149 21.49 -23.09 17.02
C GLY A 149 20.76 -22.80 18.34
N PRO A 150 21.51 -22.62 19.44
CA PRO A 150 20.95 -22.40 20.77
C PRO A 150 20.24 -21.04 20.92
N TYR A 151 20.46 -20.11 20.00
CA TYR A 151 20.02 -18.73 20.09
C TYR A 151 19.27 -18.30 18.82
N MET A 152 18.28 -19.10 18.41
CA MET A 152 17.34 -18.71 17.36
C MET A 152 16.66 -17.41 17.74
N THR A 153 16.70 -16.44 16.81
CA THR A 153 16.25 -15.07 17.04
C THR A 153 15.48 -14.59 15.81
N PRO A 154 14.29 -14.00 15.98
CA PRO A 154 13.57 -13.34 14.90
C PRO A 154 14.43 -12.27 14.23
N TYR A 155 14.32 -12.16 12.90
CA TYR A 155 15.02 -11.13 12.17
C TYR A 155 14.18 -10.47 11.08
N LEU A 156 14.44 -9.17 10.86
CA LEU A 156 13.89 -8.42 9.74
C LEU A 156 14.81 -8.49 8.52
N ARG A 157 14.18 -8.55 7.34
CA ARG A 157 14.81 -8.48 6.01
C ARG A 157 14.11 -7.42 5.16
N SER A 158 14.67 -7.06 4.01
CA SER A 158 14.08 -6.09 3.09
C SER A 158 12.62 -6.43 2.70
N ALA A 159 12.25 -7.72 2.66
CA ALA A 159 10.87 -8.15 2.42
C ALA A 159 9.87 -7.72 3.50
N ASN A 160 10.33 -7.42 4.72
CA ASN A 160 9.49 -6.95 5.82
C ASN A 160 9.32 -5.42 5.82
N VAL A 161 10.01 -4.68 4.93
CA VAL A 161 10.01 -3.21 4.95
C VAL A 161 9.13 -2.66 3.83
N GLY A 162 8.02 -2.04 4.23
CA GLY A 162 7.14 -1.26 3.37
C GLY A 162 7.45 0.24 3.44
N TYR A 163 6.59 1.04 2.82
CA TYR A 163 6.71 2.50 2.83
C TYR A 163 6.32 3.09 4.19
N GLY A 164 7.31 3.26 5.06
CA GLY A 164 7.13 3.75 6.43
C GLY A 164 6.57 2.72 7.41
N THR A 165 6.34 1.47 6.97
CA THR A 165 5.66 0.42 7.76
C THR A 165 6.44 -0.89 7.72
N LEU A 166 6.19 -1.76 8.71
CA LEU A 166 6.74 -3.11 8.77
C LEU A 166 5.66 -4.16 8.53
N ASP A 167 5.92 -5.11 7.64
CA ASP A 167 5.12 -6.33 7.49
C ASP A 167 5.77 -7.47 8.28
N LEU A 168 5.10 -7.88 9.35
CA LEU A 168 5.56 -8.88 10.30
C LEU A 168 4.81 -10.21 10.17
N SER A 169 4.01 -10.39 9.11
CA SER A 169 3.29 -11.64 8.86
C SER A 169 4.22 -12.81 8.52
N ASP A 170 5.42 -12.52 8.02
CA ASP A 170 6.45 -13.50 7.63
C ASP A 170 7.82 -13.09 8.22
N VAL A 171 7.97 -13.26 9.55
CA VAL A 171 9.24 -13.09 10.25
C VAL A 171 9.93 -14.44 10.39
N LEU A 172 11.19 -14.51 9.98
CA LEU A 172 12.01 -15.71 10.03
C LEU A 172 13.00 -15.63 11.19
N GLU A 173 13.58 -16.77 11.54
CA GLU A 173 14.59 -16.87 12.59
C GLU A 173 15.92 -17.38 12.03
N MET A 174 17.02 -16.94 12.65
CA MET A 174 18.33 -17.56 12.50
C MET A 174 19.11 -17.45 13.81
N ASN A 175 20.19 -18.21 13.96
CA ASN A 175 21.01 -18.18 15.16
C ASN A 175 21.84 -16.89 15.22
N PHE A 176 21.71 -16.17 16.33
CA PHE A 176 22.54 -15.02 16.71
C PHE A 176 23.09 -15.27 18.11
N ASP A 177 24.41 -15.28 18.27
CA ASP A 177 24.97 -15.41 19.62
C ASP A 177 24.62 -14.19 20.51
N PRO A 178 24.81 -14.26 21.84
CA PRO A 178 24.46 -13.16 22.73
C PRO A 178 25.12 -11.82 22.40
N ALA A 179 26.37 -11.81 21.93
CA ALA A 179 27.08 -10.59 21.55
C ALA A 179 26.52 -10.02 20.24
N GLU A 180 26.13 -10.88 19.30
CA GLU A 180 25.44 -10.48 18.08
C GLU A 180 24.05 -9.91 18.36
N ARG A 181 23.29 -10.50 19.29
CA ARG A 181 21.98 -9.96 19.71
C ARG A 181 22.11 -8.56 20.30
N GLU A 182 23.16 -8.31 21.09
CA GLU A 182 23.43 -6.98 21.63
C GLU A 182 23.79 -5.96 20.53
N LYS A 183 24.59 -6.38 19.55
CA LYS A 183 25.09 -5.51 18.47
C LYS A 183 24.07 -5.24 17.37
N PHE A 184 23.34 -6.26 16.94
CA PHE A 184 22.41 -6.22 15.79
C PHE A 184 20.94 -6.19 16.21
N GLY A 185 20.67 -6.28 17.51
CA GLY A 185 19.33 -6.14 18.06
C GLY A 185 18.75 -4.75 17.82
N LEU A 186 17.50 -4.75 17.39
CA LEU A 186 16.67 -3.57 17.26
C LEU A 186 16.27 -3.04 18.64
N ARG A 187 16.15 -1.72 18.73
CA ARG A 187 15.62 -0.97 19.86
C ARG A 187 14.54 -0.05 19.33
N TYR A 188 13.58 0.31 20.19
CA TYR A 188 12.61 1.35 19.88
C TYR A 188 13.26 2.56 19.20
N GLY A 189 12.69 3.00 18.09
CA GLY A 189 13.17 4.16 17.34
C GLY A 189 14.27 3.84 16.32
N ASP A 190 14.76 2.61 16.24
CA ASP A 190 15.68 2.23 15.16
C ASP A 190 14.96 2.30 13.80
N ILE A 191 15.60 2.95 12.83
CA ILE A 191 15.13 2.97 11.45
C ILE A 191 15.82 1.85 10.69
N VAL A 192 15.04 0.97 10.08
CA VAL A 192 15.53 -0.04 9.14
C VAL A 192 15.30 0.43 7.72
N VAL A 193 16.34 0.34 6.90
CA VAL A 193 16.36 0.80 5.51
C VAL A 193 16.71 -0.38 4.62
N SER A 194 15.92 -0.64 3.59
CA SER A 194 16.22 -1.67 2.59
C SER A 194 17.52 -1.35 1.85
N GLU A 195 18.56 -2.14 2.11
CA GLU A 195 19.92 -1.87 1.64
C GLU A 195 20.04 -2.05 0.12
N GLY A 196 19.49 -3.14 -0.41
CA GLY A 196 19.64 -3.45 -1.82
C GLY A 196 18.56 -4.36 -2.39
N SER A 197 18.20 -4.10 -3.64
CA SER A 197 17.17 -4.83 -4.38
C SER A 197 17.42 -4.73 -5.89
N ALA A 198 16.88 -5.70 -6.63
CA ALA A 198 16.79 -5.61 -8.09
C ALA A 198 15.74 -4.57 -8.53
N SER A 199 14.80 -4.21 -7.65
CA SER A 199 13.86 -3.12 -7.87
C SER A 199 14.40 -1.83 -7.29
N ALA A 200 14.67 -0.83 -8.13
CA ALA A 200 15.08 0.50 -7.68
C ALA A 200 14.07 1.12 -6.69
N LYS A 201 12.78 0.80 -6.82
CA LYS A 201 11.71 1.26 -5.91
C LYS A 201 11.78 0.64 -4.51
N ALA A 202 12.50 -0.44 -4.31
CA ALA A 202 12.65 -1.06 -2.99
C ALA A 202 13.92 -0.58 -2.27
N VAL A 203 14.89 -0.01 -2.99
CA VAL A 203 16.16 0.44 -2.42
C VAL A 203 15.95 1.73 -1.65
N GLY A 204 16.43 1.77 -0.41
CA GLY A 204 16.29 2.92 0.48
C GLY A 204 14.96 2.99 1.21
N MET A 205 14.02 2.06 0.98
CA MET A 205 12.72 2.05 1.65
C MET A 205 12.92 1.98 3.17
N PRO A 206 12.42 2.95 3.95
CA PRO A 206 12.62 2.98 5.39
C PRO A 206 11.35 2.61 6.17
N ALA A 207 11.54 2.06 7.36
CA ALA A 207 10.51 1.92 8.38
C ALA A 207 11.15 2.06 9.77
N MET A 208 10.39 2.53 10.75
CA MET A 208 10.87 2.63 12.14
C MET A 208 10.36 1.46 12.96
N TRP A 209 11.25 0.85 13.73
CA TRP A 209 10.94 -0.17 14.72
C TRP A 209 10.34 0.48 15.97
N ARG A 210 9.17 0.02 16.39
CA ARG A 210 8.41 0.52 17.55
C ARG A 210 8.11 -0.59 18.57
N ASP A 211 9.01 -1.57 18.67
CA ASP A 211 8.88 -2.76 19.54
C ASP A 211 7.66 -3.62 19.21
N GLU A 212 7.41 -3.80 17.92
CA GLU A 212 6.27 -4.57 17.41
C GLU A 212 6.33 -6.07 17.78
N LEU A 213 7.52 -6.58 18.10
CA LEU A 213 7.72 -7.94 18.63
C LEU A 213 8.59 -7.92 19.90
N PRO A 214 8.41 -8.89 20.80
CA PRO A 214 9.27 -9.04 21.96
C PRO A 214 10.75 -9.18 21.55
N ALA A 215 11.61 -8.37 22.18
CA ALA A 215 13.05 -8.44 21.98
C ALA A 215 13.62 -9.80 22.46
N PRO A 216 14.73 -10.29 21.85
CA PRO A 216 15.50 -9.65 20.79
C PRO A 216 14.93 -9.89 19.39
N VAL A 217 14.97 -8.86 18.54
CA VAL A 217 14.76 -8.95 17.09
C VAL A 217 15.99 -8.34 16.41
N CYS A 218 16.58 -9.04 15.44
CA CYS A 218 17.81 -8.59 14.78
C CYS A 218 17.56 -8.20 13.31
N THR A 219 18.57 -7.62 12.66
CA THR A 219 18.52 -7.35 11.22
C THR A 219 19.38 -8.32 10.40
N GLN A 220 18.86 -8.72 9.26
CA GLN A 220 19.62 -9.43 8.23
C GLN A 220 20.32 -8.44 7.29
N MET A 221 21.42 -8.85 6.64
CA MET A 221 22.27 -8.02 5.77
C MET A 221 21.56 -7.40 4.54
N THR A 222 20.25 -7.58 4.36
CA THR A 222 19.47 -6.81 3.37
C THR A 222 18.96 -5.49 3.94
N LEU A 223 19.22 -5.22 5.22
CA LEU A 223 18.83 -4.01 5.92
C LEU A 223 20.04 -3.27 6.46
N LEU A 224 19.99 -1.96 6.32
CA LEU A 224 20.81 -0.99 7.02
C LEU A 224 20.01 -0.42 8.19
N ARG A 225 20.55 -0.46 9.40
CA ARG A 225 19.93 0.14 10.60
C ARG A 225 20.55 1.49 10.89
N LEU A 226 19.73 2.52 11.05
CA LEU A 226 20.07 3.84 11.55
C LEU A 226 19.51 3.98 12.96
N ARG A 227 20.35 4.37 13.91
CA ARG A 227 19.92 4.67 15.28
C ARG A 227 20.26 6.13 15.58
N ALA A 228 19.26 6.91 15.97
CA ALA A 228 19.49 8.31 16.33
C ALA A 228 20.46 8.41 17.52
N LEU A 229 21.42 9.34 17.43
CA LEU A 229 22.36 9.59 18.53
C LEU A 229 21.68 10.44 19.60
N GLU A 230 21.71 9.94 20.83
CA GLU A 230 21.09 10.57 21.99
C GLU A 230 21.60 12.00 22.20
N GLY A 231 20.68 12.93 22.47
CA GLY A 231 20.98 14.35 22.64
C GLY A 231 21.27 15.12 21.33
N ILE A 232 21.38 14.42 20.20
CA ILE A 232 21.68 15.03 18.89
C ILE A 232 20.46 14.96 17.97
N CYS A 233 19.84 13.78 17.88
CA CYS A 233 18.69 13.55 17.02
C CYS A 233 17.64 12.70 17.74
N ILE A 234 16.37 13.04 17.57
CA ILE A 234 15.26 12.19 18.03
C ILE A 234 14.91 11.13 16.98
N PRO A 235 14.51 9.90 17.38
CA PRO A 235 14.19 8.82 16.44
C PRO A 235 13.19 9.19 15.35
N GLU A 236 12.15 9.93 15.69
CA GLU A 236 11.08 10.33 14.77
C GLU A 236 11.58 11.30 13.70
N PHE A 237 12.52 12.20 14.04
CA PHE A 237 13.16 13.08 13.07
C PHE A 237 14.06 12.26 12.13
N ALA A 238 14.82 11.30 12.67
CA ALA A 238 15.63 10.38 11.88
C ALA A 238 14.77 9.52 10.93
N PHE A 239 13.56 9.14 11.34
CA PHE A 239 12.57 8.49 10.49
C PHE A 239 12.13 9.39 9.35
N HIS A 240 11.72 10.64 9.61
CA HIS A 240 11.34 11.56 8.53
C HIS A 240 12.51 11.94 7.62
N TRP A 241 13.73 12.07 8.13
CA TRP A 241 14.91 12.24 7.28
C TRP A 241 15.10 11.04 6.35
N SER A 242 14.94 9.81 6.87
CA SER A 242 15.06 8.59 6.08
C SER A 242 13.95 8.50 5.02
N MET A 243 12.71 8.87 5.37
CA MET A 243 11.61 8.94 4.43
C MET A 243 11.88 9.95 3.31
N TRP A 244 12.37 11.14 3.63
CA TRP A 244 12.79 12.13 2.62
C TRP A 244 13.92 11.60 1.74
N ALA A 245 14.93 10.96 2.33
CA ALA A 245 16.06 10.42 1.59
C ALA A 245 15.65 9.33 0.59
N TYR A 246 14.61 8.56 0.91
CA TYR A 246 13.97 7.62 -0.01
C TYR A 246 13.17 8.34 -1.11
N GLU A 247 12.28 9.26 -0.71
CA GLU A 247 11.35 9.93 -1.63
C GLU A 247 12.02 10.86 -2.64
N SER A 248 13.09 11.55 -2.22
CA SER A 248 13.90 12.42 -3.07
C SER A 248 14.83 11.64 -3.99
N GLY A 249 15.06 10.35 -3.71
CA GLY A 249 16.06 9.54 -4.38
C GLY A 249 17.48 9.68 -3.80
N ALA A 250 17.70 10.49 -2.74
CA ALA A 250 19.03 10.68 -2.15
C ALA A 250 19.70 9.36 -1.71
N PHE A 251 18.93 8.39 -1.20
CA PHE A 251 19.44 7.05 -0.91
C PHE A 251 19.86 6.29 -2.18
N LEU A 252 19.09 6.44 -3.27
CA LEU A 252 19.38 5.81 -4.55
C LEU A 252 20.60 6.44 -5.24
N ASP A 253 20.78 7.75 -5.11
CA ASP A 253 21.92 8.48 -5.68
C ASP A 253 23.26 8.03 -5.09
N VAL A 254 23.28 7.70 -3.80
CA VAL A 254 24.47 7.14 -3.15
C VAL A 254 24.59 5.62 -3.33
N ALA A 255 23.57 4.94 -3.86
CA ALA A 255 23.60 3.50 -4.05
C ALA A 255 24.63 3.07 -5.12
N GLY A 256 25.34 1.97 -4.86
CA GLY A 256 26.29 1.36 -5.80
C GLY A 256 25.65 0.23 -6.61
N GLY A 257 26.36 -0.22 -7.64
CA GLY A 257 25.95 -1.38 -8.45
C GLY A 257 25.16 -1.01 -9.72
N SER A 258 25.31 -1.86 -10.74
CA SER A 258 24.64 -1.73 -12.05
C SER A 258 23.28 -2.43 -12.05
N ASN A 259 23.27 -3.75 -11.85
CA ASN A 259 22.05 -4.57 -11.91
C ASN A 259 21.33 -4.69 -10.57
N ILE A 260 22.07 -4.70 -9.45
CA ILE A 260 21.53 -4.69 -8.09
C ILE A 260 22.07 -3.43 -7.43
N LYS A 261 21.16 -2.51 -7.12
CA LYS A 261 21.48 -1.29 -6.39
C LYS A 261 21.64 -1.63 -4.92
N HIS A 262 22.67 -1.10 -4.26
CA HIS A 262 22.94 -1.31 -2.84
C HIS A 262 23.44 -0.04 -2.14
N ILE A 263 22.91 0.25 -0.96
CA ILE A 263 23.27 1.38 -0.12
C ILE A 263 24.27 0.90 0.93
N SER A 264 25.56 1.20 0.78
CA SER A 264 26.54 0.81 1.80
C SER A 264 26.54 1.78 2.99
N ALA A 265 26.72 1.25 4.20
CA ALA A 265 26.86 2.06 5.42
C ALA A 265 27.92 3.18 5.28
N LYS A 266 29.04 2.90 4.60
CA LYS A 266 30.10 3.90 4.34
C LYS A 266 29.57 5.12 3.58
N ARG A 267 28.72 4.92 2.56
CA ARG A 267 28.16 6.02 1.77
C ARG A 267 27.06 6.74 2.53
N SER A 268 26.21 6.01 3.24
CA SER A 268 25.15 6.59 4.08
C SER A 268 25.71 7.50 5.17
N LYS A 269 26.82 7.13 5.81
CA LYS A 269 27.51 7.94 6.82
C LYS A 269 27.94 9.33 6.32
N SER A 270 28.18 9.47 5.01
CA SER A 270 28.61 10.73 4.38
C SER A 270 27.47 11.54 3.79
N MET A 271 26.22 11.06 3.87
CA MET A 271 25.06 11.83 3.45
C MET A 271 24.90 13.09 4.32
N SER A 272 24.33 14.13 3.73
CA SER A 272 24.07 15.39 4.43
C SER A 272 22.79 15.28 5.27
N VAL A 273 22.85 15.78 6.50
CA VAL A 273 21.71 15.91 7.41
C VAL A 273 21.71 17.33 7.94
N ARG A 274 20.58 18.02 7.81
CA ARG A 274 20.37 19.32 8.44
C ARG A 274 19.72 19.09 9.79
N LEU A 275 20.47 19.32 10.87
CA LEU A 275 20.05 19.02 12.23
C LEU A 275 19.70 20.32 12.98
N PRO A 276 18.42 20.70 13.05
CA PRO A 276 18.01 21.80 13.91
C PRO A 276 18.07 21.38 15.39
N SER A 277 17.82 22.31 16.31
CA SER A 277 17.76 22.00 17.75
C SER A 277 16.73 20.90 18.04
N ILE A 278 16.93 20.15 19.13
CA ILE A 278 16.01 19.07 19.53
C ILE A 278 14.57 19.57 19.66
N ASP A 279 14.34 20.76 20.20
CA ASP A 279 13.00 21.34 20.30
C ASP A 279 12.39 21.61 18.93
N ARG A 280 13.20 22.12 17.99
CA ARG A 280 12.74 22.30 16.62
C ARG A 280 12.49 20.97 15.90
N GLN A 281 13.30 19.94 16.14
CA GLN A 281 13.05 18.60 15.62
C GLN A 281 11.68 18.08 16.10
N ARG A 282 11.34 18.27 17.38
CA ARG A 282 10.02 17.89 17.93
C ARG A 282 8.88 18.65 17.28
N GLU A 283 9.02 19.95 17.06
CA GLU A 283 8.02 20.77 16.36
C GLU A 283 7.78 20.27 14.93
N VAL A 284 8.86 19.98 14.20
CA VAL A 284 8.79 19.43 12.83
C VAL A 284 8.12 18.07 12.82
N VAL A 285 8.51 17.17 13.71
CA VAL A 285 7.90 15.84 13.85
C VAL A 285 6.41 15.97 14.15
N ALA A 286 6.02 16.81 15.10
CA ALA A 286 4.61 16.99 15.46
C ALA A 286 3.76 17.47 14.27
N GLU A 287 4.29 18.36 13.44
CA GLU A 287 3.64 18.80 12.20
C GLU A 287 3.46 17.64 11.21
N LEU A 288 4.54 16.91 10.91
CA LEU A 288 4.54 15.84 9.92
C LEU A 288 3.70 14.63 10.36
N GLU A 289 3.78 14.25 11.64
CA GLU A 289 2.98 13.15 12.20
C GLU A 289 1.49 13.50 12.22
N ALA A 290 1.11 14.75 12.46
CA ALA A 290 -0.29 15.18 12.37
C ALA A 290 -0.84 15.00 10.95
N MET A 291 -0.06 15.36 9.93
CA MET A 291 -0.43 15.15 8.52
C MET A 291 -0.49 13.66 8.15
N GLU A 292 0.44 12.84 8.64
CA GLU A 292 0.43 11.38 8.46
C GLU A 292 -0.78 10.72 9.11
N ALA A 293 -1.19 11.19 10.30
CA ALA A 293 -2.38 10.73 10.99
C ALA A 293 -3.65 11.05 10.18
N THR A 294 -3.78 12.25 9.64
CA THR A 294 -4.90 12.62 8.74
C THR A 294 -4.91 11.76 7.48
N LEU A 295 -3.76 11.55 6.83
CA LEU A 295 -3.65 10.70 5.65
C LEU A 295 -4.07 9.26 5.94
N THR A 296 -3.67 8.73 7.09
CA THR A 296 -4.06 7.39 7.56
C THR A 296 -5.57 7.31 7.77
N ALA A 297 -6.16 8.33 8.40
CA ALA A 297 -7.61 8.39 8.62
C ALA A 297 -8.41 8.44 7.31
N LEU A 298 -8.00 9.26 6.33
CA LEU A 298 -8.63 9.33 5.01
C LEU A 298 -8.62 7.97 4.29
N ARG A 299 -7.47 7.28 4.31
CA ARG A 299 -7.34 5.94 3.70
C ARG A 299 -8.18 4.89 4.40
N ALA A 300 -8.25 4.94 5.73
CA ALA A 300 -9.09 4.05 6.52
C ALA A 300 -10.58 4.27 6.20
N GLU A 301 -11.00 5.53 6.08
CA GLU A 301 -12.38 5.89 5.73
C GLU A 301 -12.74 5.45 4.31
N ALA A 302 -11.87 5.68 3.32
CA ALA A 302 -12.08 5.19 1.96
C ALA A 302 -12.20 3.65 1.93
N THR A 303 -11.38 2.94 2.71
CA THR A 303 -11.46 1.47 2.85
C THR A 303 -12.79 1.04 3.47
N ARG A 304 -13.23 1.73 4.52
CA ARG A 304 -14.52 1.46 5.18
C ARG A 304 -15.69 1.69 4.23
N LEU A 305 -15.67 2.78 3.45
CA LEU A 305 -16.70 3.06 2.46
C LEU A 305 -16.73 2.02 1.34
N ARG A 306 -15.58 1.53 0.86
CA ARG A 306 -15.55 0.41 -0.11
C ARG A 306 -16.22 -0.85 0.45
N GLN A 307 -16.03 -1.16 1.74
CA GLN A 307 -16.71 -2.28 2.39
C GLN A 307 -18.22 -2.05 2.57
N VAL A 308 -18.64 -0.82 2.86
CA VAL A 308 -20.07 -0.44 2.92
C VAL A 308 -20.70 -0.54 1.54
N ARG A 309 -20.06 0.03 0.52
CA ARG A 309 -20.46 -0.04 -0.89
C ARG A 309 -20.70 -1.48 -1.34
N ALA A 310 -19.73 -2.37 -1.08
CA ALA A 310 -19.85 -3.78 -1.45
C ALA A 310 -21.07 -4.45 -0.81
N ARG A 311 -21.30 -4.22 0.49
CA ARG A 311 -22.45 -4.77 1.22
C ARG A 311 -23.78 -4.18 0.75
N LEU A 312 -23.82 -2.87 0.50
CA LEU A 312 -25.00 -2.16 0.01
C LEU A 312 -25.40 -2.66 -1.37
N LEU A 313 -24.44 -2.78 -2.30
CA LEU A 313 -24.70 -3.31 -3.64
C LEU A 313 -25.25 -4.72 -3.58
N THR A 314 -24.64 -5.62 -2.80
CA THR A 314 -25.17 -6.98 -2.60
C THR A 314 -26.59 -6.94 -2.03
N GLY A 315 -26.84 -6.14 -0.99
CA GLY A 315 -28.14 -6.06 -0.35
C GLY A 315 -29.26 -5.56 -1.28
N LEU A 316 -28.94 -4.56 -2.11
CA LEU A 316 -29.85 -3.99 -3.11
C LEU A 316 -30.14 -4.97 -4.26
N LEU A 317 -29.12 -5.65 -4.78
CA LEU A 317 -29.29 -6.62 -5.88
C LEU A 317 -30.04 -7.88 -5.43
N ASP A 318 -29.82 -8.34 -4.20
CA ASP A 318 -30.51 -9.50 -3.62
C ASP A 318 -31.87 -9.12 -3.00
N ARG A 319 -32.27 -7.85 -3.05
CA ARG A 319 -33.51 -7.31 -2.45
C ARG A 319 -33.65 -7.58 -0.95
N THR A 320 -32.53 -7.73 -0.24
CA THR A 320 -32.52 -7.76 1.24
C THR A 320 -32.56 -6.36 1.83
N ILE A 321 -32.17 -5.36 1.03
CA ILE A 321 -32.39 -3.94 1.28
C ILE A 321 -33.43 -3.48 0.25
N ASP A 322 -34.56 -2.98 0.73
CA ASP A 322 -35.62 -2.46 -0.14
C ASP A 322 -35.38 -0.97 -0.39
N ILE A 323 -35.49 -0.56 -1.65
CA ILE A 323 -35.38 0.83 -2.08
C ILE A 323 -36.71 1.20 -2.73
N ARG A 324 -37.49 2.03 -2.04
CA ARG A 324 -38.80 2.47 -2.53
C ARG A 324 -38.64 3.40 -3.74
N SER A 325 -39.50 3.22 -4.75
CA SER A 325 -39.66 4.21 -5.80
C SER A 325 -40.33 5.47 -5.22
N VAL A 326 -39.99 6.65 -5.74
CA VAL A 326 -40.64 7.94 -5.36
C VAL A 326 -42.16 7.90 -5.53
N GLU A 327 -42.65 6.99 -6.37
CA GLU A 327 -44.07 6.81 -6.70
C GLU A 327 -44.95 6.32 -5.54
N GLN A 328 -44.37 5.96 -4.37
CA GLN A 328 -45.13 5.57 -3.18
C GLN A 328 -45.28 6.69 -2.12
N GLU A 329 -44.81 7.91 -2.39
CA GLU A 329 -44.94 9.06 -1.46
C GLU A 329 -46.01 10.10 -1.89
N VAL A 330 -46.91 9.76 -2.82
CA VAL A 330 -48.06 10.60 -3.23
C VAL A 330 -49.38 9.96 -2.83
#